data_AF-A0AA39SKK6-F1
#
_entry.id   AF-A0AA39SKK6-F1
#
_cell.length_a   1.000
_cell.length_b   1.000
_cell.length_c   1.000
_cell.angle_alpha   90.00
_cell.angle_beta   90.00
_cell.angle_gamma   90.00
#
_symmetry.space_group_name_H-M   'P 1'
#
loop_
_entity.id
_entity.type
_entity.pdbx_description
1 polymer ?
#
loop_
_entity_poly.entity_id
_entity_poly.type
_entity_poly.pdbx_seq_one_letter_code
_entity_poly.pdbx_strand_id
1 'polypeptide(L)'
;MEEEVPQRLYSLDELKLNGIDTSSLLSPVDGTLGSIERNLQLAAVSGGVAAWNVFDFNPQQIFYLSLALLFLWTLDSVSFNGGIGSLVIDTIGHTFSQKYHNRVIQHEAGHFLIAYLVGILPKAYTLSSLEALKKEGSLNLQAGTAFVDFEFLEEVNTGKVSATTLNRFSCIALAGVATEYLLYGYAEGGLDDINKLDVILRGLGFTQKKADSQVRWSVLLLRRHEGARAKIAEAMTMGKSVGSCIEIIEDTIDESDI
;
A
#
# COMPACT_ATOMS: atom_id res chain seq x y z
N MET A 1 25.80 25.11 -0.68
CA MET A 1 26.53 23.87 -0.94
C MET A 1 25.76 22.81 -0.18
N GLU A 2 24.84 22.11 -0.84
CA GLU A 2 24.14 20.98 -0.26
C GLU A 2 25.16 19.86 -0.08
N GLU A 3 25.39 19.46 1.17
CA GLU A 3 26.27 18.36 1.50
C GLU A 3 25.47 17.06 1.31
N GLU A 4 25.47 16.52 0.09
CA GLU A 4 24.87 15.20 -0.18
C GLU A 4 25.53 14.16 0.73
N VAL A 5 24.80 13.69 1.74
CA VAL A 5 25.24 12.61 2.62
C VAL A 5 25.51 11.37 1.75
N PRO A 6 26.76 10.87 1.66
CA PRO A 6 27.10 9.80 0.74
C PRO A 6 26.35 8.51 1.12
N GLN A 7 25.57 7.97 0.18
CA GLN A 7 24.89 6.68 0.32
C GLN A 7 25.94 5.57 0.55
N ARG A 8 26.11 5.15 1.81
CA ARG A 8 26.99 4.05 2.17
C ARG A 8 26.27 2.72 1.89
N LEU A 9 26.85 1.89 1.02
CA LEU A 9 26.35 0.55 0.71
C LEU A 9 26.61 -0.38 1.91
N TYR A 10 25.58 -0.65 2.71
CA TYR A 10 25.64 -1.68 3.75
C TYR A 10 25.48 -3.07 3.12
N SER A 11 26.02 -4.12 3.76
CA SER A 11 25.87 -5.52 3.31
C SER A 11 24.60 -6.17 3.89
N LEU A 12 24.08 -7.26 3.29
CA LEU A 12 22.92 -7.99 3.85
C LEU A 12 23.21 -8.57 5.25
N ASP A 13 24.46 -8.90 5.52
CA ASP A 13 24.91 -9.45 6.80
C ASP A 13 24.89 -8.39 7.91
N GLU A 14 25.20 -7.13 7.60
CA GLU A 14 25.07 -6.01 8.54
C GLU A 14 23.61 -5.70 8.90
N LEU A 15 22.65 -5.99 8.01
CA LEU A 15 21.22 -5.82 8.30
C LEU A 15 20.68 -6.93 9.20
N LYS A 16 21.09 -8.18 8.97
CA LYS A 16 20.81 -9.29 9.90
C LYS A 16 21.39 -9.00 11.28
N LEU A 17 22.58 -8.41 11.33
CA LEU A 17 23.19 -7.93 12.58
C LEU A 17 22.37 -6.83 13.27
N ASN A 18 21.61 -6.02 12.51
CA ASN A 18 20.71 -4.98 13.00
C ASN A 18 19.24 -5.47 13.14
N GLY A 19 19.00 -6.77 13.03
CA GLY A 19 17.68 -7.39 13.19
C GLY A 19 16.70 -7.18 12.04
N ILE A 20 17.17 -6.84 10.83
CA ILE A 20 16.34 -6.62 9.64
C ILE A 20 16.54 -7.78 8.65
N ASP A 21 15.52 -8.62 8.47
CA ASP A 21 15.46 -9.67 7.46
C ASP A 21 14.78 -9.15 6.19
N THR A 22 15.58 -8.83 5.17
CA THR A 22 15.10 -8.29 3.90
C THR A 22 14.25 -9.28 3.10
N SER A 23 14.39 -10.59 3.36
CA SER A 23 13.61 -11.61 2.66
C SER A 23 12.15 -11.61 3.10
N SER A 24 11.90 -11.46 4.40
CA SER A 24 10.55 -11.30 4.97
C SER A 24 9.91 -9.95 4.62
N LEU A 25 10.72 -8.95 4.27
CA LEU A 25 10.24 -7.61 3.93
C LEU A 25 9.73 -7.54 2.49
N LEU A 26 10.37 -8.25 1.55
CA LEU A 26 9.98 -8.24 0.13
C LEU A 26 8.94 -9.33 -0.24
N SER A 27 8.40 -10.02 0.75
CA SER A 27 7.34 -11.02 0.57
C SER A 27 6.13 -10.70 1.48
N PRO A 28 5.34 -9.65 1.18
CA PRO A 28 4.12 -9.39 1.93
C PRO A 28 3.18 -10.60 1.87
N VAL A 29 2.58 -10.95 3.00
CA VAL A 29 1.59 -12.03 3.08
C VAL A 29 0.32 -11.48 3.71
N ASP A 30 -0.76 -11.39 2.94
CA ASP A 30 -2.06 -10.88 3.37
C ASP A 30 -2.79 -11.83 4.34
N GLY A 31 -2.29 -11.90 5.57
CA GLY A 31 -2.87 -12.75 6.62
C GLY A 31 -4.24 -12.27 7.11
N THR A 32 -4.38 -10.96 7.36
CA THR A 32 -5.61 -10.42 7.96
C THR A 32 -6.75 -10.37 6.96
N LEU A 33 -6.53 -9.77 5.78
CA LEU A 33 -7.55 -9.64 4.73
C LEU A 33 -7.96 -11.00 4.17
N GLY A 34 -6.98 -11.90 3.92
CA GLY A 34 -7.26 -13.26 3.49
C GLY A 34 -8.07 -14.09 4.50
N SER A 35 -7.89 -13.86 5.80
CA SER A 35 -8.74 -14.50 6.82
C SER A 35 -10.17 -13.94 6.80
N ILE A 36 -10.35 -12.64 6.57
CA ILE A 36 -11.67 -12.00 6.45
C ILE A 36 -12.39 -12.56 5.22
N GLU A 37 -11.71 -12.62 4.07
CA GLU A 37 -12.25 -13.17 2.84
C GLU A 37 -12.72 -14.62 3.03
N ARG A 38 -11.87 -15.48 3.61
CA ARG A 38 -12.24 -16.88 3.90
C ARG A 38 -13.45 -16.98 4.82
N ASN A 39 -13.52 -16.16 5.86
CA ASN A 39 -14.65 -16.16 6.78
C ASN A 39 -15.94 -15.68 6.10
N LEU A 40 -15.85 -14.69 5.21
CA LEU A 40 -16.97 -14.23 4.38
C LEU A 40 -17.45 -15.32 3.42
N GLN A 41 -16.53 -16.05 2.78
CA GLN A 41 -16.89 -17.18 1.92
C GLN A 41 -17.61 -18.28 2.71
N LEU A 42 -17.12 -18.64 3.90
CA LEU A 42 -17.77 -19.60 4.79
C LEU A 42 -19.16 -19.12 5.23
N ALA A 43 -19.29 -17.83 5.57
CA ALA A 43 -20.57 -17.22 5.92
C ALA A 43 -21.55 -17.20 4.74
N ALA A 44 -21.07 -16.92 3.52
CA ALA A 44 -21.89 -16.91 2.31
C ALA A 44 -22.40 -18.33 1.97
N VAL A 45 -21.54 -19.35 2.06
CA VAL A 45 -21.95 -20.75 1.86
C VAL A 45 -22.94 -21.18 2.93
N SER A 46 -22.64 -20.91 4.20
CA SER A 46 -23.52 -21.28 5.32
C SER A 46 -24.87 -20.56 5.24
N GLY A 47 -24.86 -19.28 4.87
CA GLY A 47 -26.04 -18.47 4.63
C GLY A 47 -26.86 -18.97 3.44
N GLY A 48 -26.21 -19.39 2.35
CA GLY A 48 -26.88 -20.01 1.21
C GLY A 48 -27.57 -21.34 1.58
N VAL A 49 -26.91 -22.18 2.38
CA VAL A 49 -27.50 -23.42 2.90
C VAL A 49 -28.66 -23.13 3.84
N ALA A 50 -28.53 -22.15 4.74
CA ALA A 50 -29.61 -21.74 5.63
C ALA A 50 -30.81 -21.18 4.83
N ALA A 51 -30.56 -20.35 3.83
CA ALA A 51 -31.59 -19.80 2.96
C ALA A 51 -32.30 -20.89 2.16
N TRP A 52 -31.57 -21.88 1.65
CA TRP A 52 -32.20 -23.06 1.04
C TRP A 52 -33.14 -23.75 2.02
N ASN A 53 -32.70 -24.04 3.25
CA ASN A 53 -33.54 -24.72 4.24
C ASN A 53 -34.75 -23.90 4.71
N VAL A 54 -34.69 -22.56 4.68
CA VAL A 54 -35.78 -21.67 5.14
C VAL A 54 -36.79 -21.37 4.02
N PHE A 55 -36.31 -21.21 2.79
CA PHE A 55 -37.14 -20.78 1.66
C PHE A 55 -37.51 -21.92 0.71
N ASP A 56 -37.08 -23.15 1.00
CA ASP A 56 -37.36 -24.37 0.23
C ASP A 56 -37.12 -24.19 -1.29
N PHE A 57 -35.98 -23.59 -1.65
CA PHE A 57 -35.65 -23.31 -3.05
C PHE A 57 -35.63 -24.60 -3.89
N ASN A 58 -36.34 -24.57 -5.02
CA ASN A 58 -36.33 -25.64 -6.01
C ASN A 58 -34.98 -25.67 -6.77
N PRO A 59 -34.52 -26.82 -7.32
CA PRO A 59 -33.24 -26.87 -8.04
C PRO A 59 -33.12 -25.89 -9.22
N GLN A 60 -34.24 -25.55 -9.88
CA GLN A 60 -34.26 -24.51 -10.91
C GLN A 60 -33.95 -23.11 -10.36
N GLN A 61 -34.49 -22.76 -9.19
CA GLN A 61 -34.21 -21.48 -8.54
C GLN A 61 -32.76 -21.38 -8.09
N ILE A 62 -32.22 -22.47 -7.51
CA ILE A 62 -30.80 -22.57 -7.13
C ILE A 62 -29.92 -22.38 -8.37
N PHE A 63 -30.27 -23.01 -9.49
CA PHE A 63 -29.56 -22.84 -10.76
C PHE A 63 -29.58 -21.40 -11.29
N TYR A 64 -30.73 -20.73 -11.27
CA TYR A 64 -30.80 -19.34 -11.71
C TYR A 64 -30.06 -18.39 -10.76
N LEU A 65 -30.10 -18.63 -9.46
CA LEU A 65 -29.34 -17.86 -8.47
C LEU A 65 -27.84 -18.04 -8.67
N SER A 66 -27.36 -19.28 -8.87
CA SER A 66 -25.94 -19.52 -9.12
C SER A 66 -25.47 -18.91 -10.44
N LEU A 67 -26.29 -18.98 -11.49
CA LEU A 67 -26.00 -18.34 -12.77
C LEU A 67 -25.94 -16.81 -12.64
N ALA A 68 -26.86 -16.22 -11.88
CA ALA A 68 -26.86 -14.78 -11.61
C ALA A 68 -25.62 -14.35 -10.81
N LEU A 69 -25.25 -15.10 -9.77
CA LEU A 69 -24.03 -14.83 -8.99
C LEU A 69 -22.76 -14.98 -9.84
N LEU A 70 -22.68 -16.03 -10.67
CA LEU A 70 -21.56 -16.22 -11.60
C LEU A 70 -21.48 -15.07 -12.61
N PHE A 71 -22.62 -14.62 -13.11
CA PHE A 71 -22.69 -13.48 -14.02
C PHE A 71 -22.22 -12.20 -13.34
N LEU A 72 -22.69 -11.89 -12.12
CA LEU A 72 -22.22 -10.74 -11.36
C LEU A 72 -20.72 -10.80 -11.06
N TRP A 73 -20.21 -11.97 -10.70
CA TRP A 73 -18.78 -12.19 -10.48
C TRP A 73 -17.96 -12.00 -11.76
N THR A 74 -18.47 -12.48 -12.88
CA THR A 74 -17.83 -12.31 -14.20
C THR A 74 -17.86 -10.86 -14.65
N LEU A 75 -18.98 -10.16 -14.44
CA LEU A 75 -19.10 -8.73 -14.73
C LEU A 75 -18.08 -7.93 -13.90
N ASP A 76 -17.97 -8.21 -12.60
CA ASP A 76 -16.98 -7.53 -11.75
C ASP A 76 -15.55 -7.82 -12.22
N SER A 77 -15.22 -9.07 -12.48
CA SER A 77 -13.89 -9.47 -12.94
C SER A 77 -13.52 -8.86 -14.29
N VAL A 78 -14.45 -8.79 -15.25
CA VAL A 78 -14.17 -8.32 -16.61
C VAL A 78 -14.32 -6.80 -16.74
N SER A 79 -15.39 -6.21 -16.20
CA SER A 79 -15.67 -4.78 -16.34
C SER A 79 -14.93 -3.93 -15.32
N PHE A 80 -14.67 -4.46 -14.13
CA PHE A 80 -14.05 -3.73 -13.03
C PHE A 80 -12.79 -4.42 -12.50
N ASN A 81 -12.22 -5.42 -13.18
CA ASN A 81 -10.99 -6.09 -12.72
C ASN A 81 -11.07 -6.58 -11.24
N GLY A 82 -12.28 -6.92 -10.76
CA GLY A 82 -12.54 -7.31 -9.38
C GLY A 82 -12.69 -6.17 -8.36
N GLY A 83 -12.85 -4.93 -8.81
CA GLY A 83 -12.92 -3.74 -7.95
C GLY A 83 -14.11 -3.71 -6.99
N ILE A 84 -15.26 -4.25 -7.37
CA ILE A 84 -16.43 -4.29 -6.48
C ILE A 84 -16.19 -5.29 -5.35
N GLY A 85 -15.65 -6.48 -5.68
CA GLY A 85 -15.27 -7.47 -4.68
C GLY A 85 -14.22 -6.95 -3.70
N SER A 86 -13.16 -6.31 -4.20
CA SER A 86 -12.10 -5.76 -3.36
C SER A 86 -12.62 -4.65 -2.44
N LEU A 87 -13.46 -3.74 -2.96
CA LEU A 87 -14.12 -2.68 -2.18
C LEU A 87 -14.94 -3.25 -1.02
N VAL A 88 -15.70 -4.32 -1.24
CA VAL A 88 -16.52 -4.96 -0.19
C VAL A 88 -15.62 -5.58 0.88
N ILE A 89 -14.59 -6.33 0.47
CA ILE A 89 -13.65 -6.98 1.39
C ILE A 89 -12.90 -5.94 2.22
N ASP A 90 -12.40 -4.88 1.59
CA ASP A 90 -11.69 -3.77 2.23
C ASP A 90 -12.59 -3.01 3.22
N THR A 91 -13.82 -2.70 2.81
CA THR A 91 -14.80 -2.03 3.69
C THR A 91 -15.11 -2.87 4.92
N ILE A 92 -15.29 -4.19 4.75
CA ILE A 92 -15.50 -5.12 5.87
C ILE A 92 -14.23 -5.23 6.72
N GLY A 93 -13.05 -5.27 6.11
CA GLY A 93 -11.77 -5.29 6.80
C GLY A 93 -11.58 -4.08 7.71
N HIS A 94 -11.84 -2.88 7.21
CA HIS A 94 -11.80 -1.66 8.00
C HIS A 94 -12.87 -1.60 9.10
N THR A 95 -14.07 -2.15 8.85
CA THR A 95 -15.17 -2.13 9.82
C THR A 95 -14.97 -3.13 10.96
N PHE A 96 -14.41 -4.31 10.67
CA PHE A 96 -14.32 -5.41 11.63
C PHE A 96 -12.92 -5.61 12.23
N SER A 97 -11.87 -5.07 11.61
CA SER A 97 -10.49 -5.23 12.07
C SER A 97 -9.80 -3.88 12.29
N GLN A 98 -9.80 -3.43 13.55
CA GLN A 98 -9.01 -2.27 13.97
C GLN A 98 -7.51 -2.45 13.67
N LYS A 99 -7.02 -3.70 13.74
CA LYS A 99 -5.63 -4.05 13.39
C LYS A 99 -5.35 -3.75 11.91
N TYR A 100 -6.25 -4.15 11.01
CA TYR A 100 -6.12 -3.86 9.57
C TYR A 100 -6.17 -2.37 9.29
N HIS A 101 -7.17 -1.68 9.85
CA HIS A 101 -7.31 -0.24 9.69
C HIS A 101 -6.07 0.54 10.18
N ASN A 102 -5.56 0.22 11.37
CA ASN A 102 -4.35 0.85 11.89
C ASN A 102 -3.13 0.50 11.03
N ARG A 103 -3.02 -0.71 10.49
CA ARG A 103 -1.93 -1.11 9.60
C ARG A 103 -1.92 -0.26 8.32
N VAL A 104 -3.07 -0.11 7.65
CA VAL A 104 -3.22 0.70 6.43
C VAL A 104 -2.86 2.16 6.69
N ILE A 105 -3.34 2.76 7.79
CA ILE A 105 -2.99 4.14 8.13
C ILE A 105 -1.48 4.33 8.29
N GLN A 106 -0.82 3.39 8.98
CA GLN A 106 0.63 3.46 9.16
C GLN A 106 1.36 3.26 7.82
N HIS A 107 0.87 2.34 6.98
CA HIS A 107 1.39 2.10 5.63
C HIS A 107 1.37 3.38 4.79
N GLU A 108 0.21 4.05 4.72
CA GLU A 108 0.05 5.29 3.97
C GLU A 108 0.84 6.47 4.57
N ALA A 109 0.91 6.57 5.90
CA ALA A 109 1.75 7.57 6.55
C ALA A 109 3.25 7.39 6.20
N GLY A 110 3.68 6.14 6.01
CA GLY A 110 5.03 5.80 5.55
C GLY A 110 5.30 6.30 4.13
N HIS A 111 4.39 6.00 3.19
CA HIS A 111 4.42 6.50 1.82
C HIS A 111 4.46 8.02 1.77
N PHE A 112 3.59 8.68 2.52
CA PHE A 112 3.49 10.14 2.58
C PHE A 112 4.78 10.80 3.09
N LEU A 113 5.32 10.30 4.21
CA LEU A 113 6.53 10.86 4.81
C LEU A 113 7.75 10.68 3.90
N ILE A 114 7.96 9.48 3.36
CA ILE A 114 9.11 9.22 2.50
C ILE A 114 9.03 10.04 1.22
N ALA A 115 7.84 10.14 0.59
CA ALA A 115 7.69 10.97 -0.59
C ALA A 115 8.11 12.42 -0.33
N TYR A 116 7.65 12.99 0.78
CA TYR A 116 8.05 14.34 1.17
C TYR A 116 9.56 14.48 1.36
N LEU A 117 10.19 13.57 2.11
CA LEU A 117 11.63 13.59 2.39
C LEU A 117 12.51 13.39 1.15
N VAL A 118 12.03 12.67 0.14
CA VAL A 118 12.78 12.48 -1.12
C VAL A 118 12.52 13.59 -2.15
N GLY A 119 11.77 14.63 -1.77
CA GLY A 119 11.48 15.80 -2.59
C GLY A 119 10.31 15.62 -3.57
N ILE A 120 9.41 14.66 -3.32
CA ILE A 120 8.21 14.42 -4.13
C ILE A 120 6.97 14.81 -3.32
N LEU A 121 6.28 15.87 -3.75
CA LEU A 121 5.17 16.41 -2.99
C LEU A 121 3.95 15.47 -2.99
N PRO A 122 3.42 15.06 -1.82
CA PRO A 122 2.15 14.36 -1.74
C PRO A 122 0.99 15.27 -2.18
N LYS A 123 0.12 14.75 -3.05
CA LYS A 123 -1.04 15.46 -3.61
C LYS A 123 -2.34 15.09 -2.91
N ALA A 124 -2.52 13.82 -2.59
CA ALA A 124 -3.70 13.30 -1.92
C ALA A 124 -3.37 12.00 -1.19
N TYR A 125 -4.21 11.61 -0.23
CA TYR A 125 -4.16 10.30 0.39
C TYR A 125 -5.58 9.76 0.62
N THR A 126 -5.70 8.44 0.61
CA THR A 126 -6.92 7.68 0.85
C THR A 126 -6.61 6.51 1.77
N LEU A 127 -7.45 6.27 2.78
CA LEU A 127 -7.19 5.24 3.80
C LEU A 127 -8.03 3.98 3.59
N SER A 128 -8.90 3.98 2.58
CA SER A 128 -9.70 2.82 2.17
C SER A 128 -10.11 2.97 0.72
N SER A 129 -10.47 1.85 0.11
CA SER A 129 -11.00 1.75 -1.25
C SER A 129 -12.31 2.53 -1.40
N LEU A 130 -13.10 2.63 -0.32
CA LEU A 130 -14.32 3.42 -0.29
C LEU A 130 -14.04 4.92 -0.34
N GLU A 131 -13.01 5.38 0.37
CA GLU A 131 -12.57 6.78 0.28
C GLU A 131 -12.00 7.10 -1.10
N ALA A 132 -11.23 6.19 -1.68
CA ALA A 132 -10.71 6.32 -3.04
C ALA A 132 -11.84 6.41 -4.07
N LEU A 133 -12.87 5.57 -3.97
CA LEU A 133 -14.05 5.65 -4.83
C LEU A 133 -14.78 7.01 -4.69
N LYS A 134 -14.95 7.52 -3.47
CA LYS A 134 -15.64 8.80 -3.24
C LYS A 134 -14.86 10.00 -3.75
N LYS A 135 -13.53 9.98 -3.60
CA LYS A 135 -12.66 11.11 -3.99
C LYS A 135 -12.29 11.07 -5.48
N GLU A 136 -12.04 9.89 -6.04
CA GLU A 136 -11.47 9.71 -7.38
C GLU A 136 -12.45 9.08 -8.38
N GLY A 137 -13.59 8.55 -7.92
CA GLY A 137 -14.65 8.03 -8.79
C GLY A 137 -14.34 6.68 -9.45
N SER A 138 -13.30 5.98 -9.00
CA SER A 138 -12.87 4.69 -9.57
C SER A 138 -13.03 3.56 -8.56
N LEU A 139 -13.60 2.43 -9.03
CA LEU A 139 -13.90 1.23 -8.23
C LEU A 139 -12.68 0.32 -8.01
N ASN A 140 -11.55 0.62 -8.68
CA ASN A 140 -10.38 -0.26 -8.72
C ASN A 140 -9.18 0.33 -7.98
N LEU A 141 -9.43 1.32 -7.11
CA LEU A 141 -8.39 1.96 -6.31
C LEU A 141 -8.51 1.47 -4.87
N GLN A 142 -7.40 0.96 -4.35
CA GLN A 142 -7.23 0.69 -2.93
C GLN A 142 -6.84 1.97 -2.18
N ALA A 143 -6.69 1.86 -0.85
CA ALA A 143 -5.99 2.88 -0.08
C ALA A 143 -4.62 3.19 -0.72
N GLY A 144 -4.23 4.46 -0.67
CA GLY A 144 -3.05 4.90 -1.38
C GLY A 144 -2.79 6.39 -1.24
N THR A 145 -1.52 6.75 -1.46
CA THR A 145 -1.03 8.12 -1.51
C THR A 145 -0.72 8.51 -2.95
N ALA A 146 -1.29 9.62 -3.41
CA ALA A 146 -1.05 10.18 -4.73
C ALA A 146 0.03 11.26 -4.64
N PHE A 147 0.90 11.31 -5.65
CA PHE A 147 2.06 12.19 -5.67
C PHE A 147 2.06 13.11 -6.90
N VAL A 148 2.84 14.17 -6.84
CA VAL A 148 3.13 15.02 -8.00
C VAL A 148 4.34 14.44 -8.74
N ASP A 149 4.12 13.81 -9.90
CA ASP A 149 5.11 12.94 -10.58
C ASP A 149 5.38 13.34 -12.05
N PHE A 150 5.23 14.63 -12.40
CA PHE A 150 5.39 15.11 -13.78
C PHE A 150 6.74 14.73 -14.40
N GLU A 151 7.83 14.85 -13.65
CA GLU A 151 9.19 14.50 -14.10
C GLU A 151 9.33 13.00 -14.41
N PHE A 152 8.73 12.15 -13.58
CA PHE A 152 8.72 10.71 -13.81
C PHE A 152 7.88 10.31 -15.02
N LEU A 153 6.70 10.90 -15.18
CA LEU A 153 5.86 10.65 -16.36
C LEU A 153 6.57 11.07 -17.65
N GLU A 154 7.28 12.20 -17.65
CA GLU A 154 8.07 12.64 -18.80
C GLU A 154 9.24 11.67 -19.10
N GLU A 155 9.99 11.27 -18.09
CA GLU A 155 11.09 10.31 -18.20
C GLU A 155 10.63 8.92 -18.68
N VAL A 156 9.50 8.43 -18.17
CA VAL A 156 8.89 7.16 -18.62
C VAL A 156 8.42 7.26 -20.06
N ASN A 157 7.76 8.36 -20.44
CA ASN A 157 7.29 8.59 -21.81
C ASN A 157 8.43 8.72 -22.82
N THR A 158 9.58 9.24 -22.41
CA THR A 158 10.79 9.32 -23.23
C THR A 158 11.60 8.02 -23.23
N GLY A 159 11.17 7.01 -22.47
CA GLY A 159 11.82 5.70 -22.38
C GLY A 159 13.15 5.71 -21.64
N LYS A 160 13.45 6.78 -20.89
CA LYS A 160 14.70 6.95 -20.15
C LYS A 160 14.40 7.55 -18.78
N VAL A 161 14.46 6.71 -17.75
CA VAL A 161 14.34 7.13 -16.34
C VAL A 161 15.73 7.35 -15.75
N SER A 162 15.95 8.50 -15.12
CA SER A 162 17.22 8.82 -14.48
C SER A 162 17.40 7.95 -13.22
N ALA A 163 18.66 7.69 -12.85
CA ALA A 163 18.96 6.90 -11.66
C ALA A 163 18.45 7.58 -10.37
N THR A 164 18.42 8.91 -10.34
CA THR A 164 17.89 9.73 -9.25
C THR A 164 16.39 9.59 -9.12
N THR A 165 15.63 9.75 -10.20
CA THR A 165 14.18 9.56 -10.22
C THR A 165 13.84 8.12 -9.81
N LEU A 166 14.48 7.14 -10.40
CA LEU A 166 14.27 5.74 -10.05
C LEU A 166 14.51 5.47 -8.56
N ASN A 167 15.57 6.03 -7.96
CA ASN A 167 15.84 5.88 -6.54
C ASN A 167 14.69 6.44 -5.68
N ARG A 168 14.23 7.67 -5.98
CA ARG A 168 13.14 8.33 -5.25
C ARG A 168 11.86 7.50 -5.27
N PHE A 169 11.42 7.06 -6.46
CA PHE A 169 10.21 6.25 -6.60
C PHE A 169 10.36 4.86 -5.99
N SER A 170 11.55 4.26 -6.05
CA SER A 170 11.82 2.99 -5.35
C SER A 170 11.69 3.16 -3.84
N CYS A 171 12.22 4.25 -3.28
CA CYS A 171 12.10 4.54 -1.85
C CYS A 171 10.65 4.68 -1.42
N ILE A 172 9.85 5.40 -2.21
CA ILE A 172 8.41 5.58 -1.98
C ILE A 172 7.70 4.24 -2.06
N ALA A 173 7.82 3.49 -3.16
CA ALA A 173 7.14 2.20 -3.35
C ALA A 173 7.42 1.20 -2.20
N LEU A 174 8.59 1.28 -1.58
CA LEU A 174 9.00 0.41 -0.48
C LEU A 174 8.67 0.98 0.92
N ALA A 175 8.22 2.23 1.02
CA ALA A 175 8.03 2.92 2.29
C ALA A 175 6.88 2.31 3.13
N GLY A 176 5.76 1.96 2.49
CA GLY A 176 4.64 1.32 3.18
C GLY A 176 5.03 -0.04 3.77
N VAL A 177 5.65 -0.90 2.97
CA VAL A 177 6.19 -2.21 3.39
C VAL A 177 7.23 -2.08 4.50
N ALA A 178 8.16 -1.12 4.36
CA ALA A 178 9.16 -0.83 5.39
C ALA A 178 8.51 -0.36 6.71
N THR A 179 7.46 0.45 6.63
CA THR A 179 6.72 0.91 7.81
C THR A 179 6.03 -0.24 8.53
N GLU A 180 5.36 -1.12 7.78
CA GLU A 180 4.73 -2.30 8.35
C GLU A 180 5.74 -3.24 9.01
N TYR A 181 6.88 -3.46 8.36
CA TYR A 181 7.95 -4.26 8.92
C TYR A 181 8.48 -3.68 10.24
N LEU A 182 8.70 -2.36 10.30
CA LEU A 182 9.19 -1.68 11.49
C LEU A 182 8.22 -1.77 12.68
N LEU A 183 6.91 -1.72 12.43
CA LEU A 183 5.90 -1.72 13.48
C LEU A 183 5.45 -3.12 13.89
N TYR A 184 5.36 -4.06 12.94
CA TYR A 184 4.70 -5.36 13.14
C TYR A 184 5.64 -6.55 12.92
N GLY A 185 6.88 -6.32 12.48
CA GLY A 185 7.88 -7.37 12.21
C GLY A 185 7.70 -8.12 10.89
N TYR A 186 6.60 -7.85 10.16
CA TYR A 186 6.30 -8.40 8.85
C TYR A 186 5.30 -7.50 8.11
N ALA A 187 5.36 -7.52 6.76
CA ALA A 187 4.43 -6.80 5.89
C ALA A 187 3.27 -7.70 5.47
N GLU A 188 2.06 -7.14 5.48
CA GLU A 188 0.86 -7.73 4.89
C GLU A 188 0.53 -7.04 3.57
N GLY A 189 0.55 -5.69 3.53
CA GLY A 189 0.28 -4.90 2.32
C GLY A 189 1.51 -4.58 1.46
N GLY A 190 1.28 -3.84 0.36
CA GLY A 190 2.33 -3.31 -0.53
C GLY A 190 2.79 -4.25 -1.65
N LEU A 191 2.09 -5.36 -1.90
CA LEU A 191 2.39 -6.26 -3.01
C LEU A 191 2.25 -5.56 -4.37
N ASP A 192 1.22 -4.73 -4.54
CA ASP A 192 1.02 -3.94 -5.76
C ASP A 192 2.14 -2.92 -5.98
N ASP A 193 2.65 -2.30 -4.92
CA ASP A 193 3.76 -1.35 -4.99
C ASP A 193 5.06 -2.05 -5.40
N ILE A 194 5.34 -3.22 -4.83
CA ILE A 194 6.49 -4.06 -5.20
C ILE A 194 6.38 -4.53 -6.65
N ASN A 195 5.20 -4.97 -7.10
CA ASN A 195 5.00 -5.43 -8.47
C ASN A 195 5.20 -4.29 -9.48
N LYS A 196 4.65 -3.10 -9.21
CA LYS A 196 4.88 -1.90 -10.04
C LYS A 196 6.37 -1.57 -10.11
N LEU A 197 7.06 -1.60 -8.97
CA LEU A 197 8.49 -1.36 -8.90
C LEU A 197 9.30 -2.39 -9.69
N ASP A 198 8.98 -3.69 -9.58
CA ASP A 198 9.66 -4.77 -10.31
C ASP A 198 9.48 -4.63 -11.82
N VAL A 199 8.28 -4.26 -12.30
CA VAL A 199 8.03 -3.98 -13.72
C VAL A 199 8.90 -2.83 -14.23
N ILE A 200 9.00 -1.74 -13.46
CA ILE A 200 9.83 -0.58 -13.81
C ILE A 200 11.31 -0.97 -13.83
N LEU A 201 11.80 -1.67 -12.80
CA LEU A 201 13.19 -2.08 -12.70
C LEU A 201 13.60 -3.02 -13.83
N ARG A 202 12.75 -4.00 -14.17
CA ARG A 202 12.97 -4.92 -15.30
C ARG A 202 12.95 -4.21 -16.64
N GLY A 203 11.99 -3.31 -16.85
CA GLY A 203 11.88 -2.51 -18.08
C GLY A 203 13.11 -1.64 -18.35
N LEU A 204 13.79 -1.22 -17.29
CA LEU A 204 15.00 -0.39 -17.35
C LEU A 204 16.32 -1.18 -17.22
N GLY A 205 16.26 -2.51 -17.04
CA GLY A 205 17.45 -3.37 -16.93
C GLY A 205 18.21 -3.27 -15.61
N PHE A 206 17.59 -2.78 -14.53
CA PHE A 206 18.21 -2.71 -13.20
C PHE A 206 18.16 -4.06 -12.47
N THR A 207 19.14 -4.30 -11.60
CA THR A 207 19.27 -5.57 -10.85
C THR A 207 18.62 -5.49 -9.47
N GLN A 208 18.28 -6.65 -8.90
CA GLN A 208 17.70 -6.80 -7.56
C GLN A 208 18.53 -6.12 -6.44
N LYS A 209 19.87 -6.04 -6.58
CA LYS A 209 20.76 -5.33 -5.63
C LYS A 209 20.44 -3.83 -5.49
N LYS A 210 19.87 -3.22 -6.54
CA LYS A 210 19.48 -1.81 -6.51
C LYS A 210 18.25 -1.62 -5.63
N ALA A 211 17.25 -2.50 -5.74
CA ALA A 211 16.07 -2.51 -4.88
C ALA A 211 16.45 -2.71 -3.40
N ASP A 212 17.36 -3.63 -3.10
CA ASP A 212 17.87 -3.85 -1.74
C ASP A 212 18.48 -2.60 -1.10
N SER A 213 19.10 -1.73 -1.90
CA SER A 213 19.69 -0.49 -1.40
C SER A 213 18.63 0.56 -1.06
N GLN A 214 17.53 0.60 -1.82
CA GLN A 214 16.43 1.54 -1.59
C GLN A 214 15.56 1.11 -0.40
N VAL A 215 15.31 -0.20 -0.25
CA VAL A 215 14.67 -0.77 0.95
C VAL A 215 15.39 -0.28 2.21
N ARG A 216 16.72 -0.37 2.23
CA ARG A 216 17.54 0.04 3.38
C ARG A 216 17.36 1.51 3.71
N TRP A 217 17.37 2.34 2.67
CA TRP A 217 17.32 3.77 2.83
C TRP A 217 15.94 4.22 3.34
N SER A 218 14.86 3.67 2.80
CA SER A 218 13.50 3.88 3.32
C SER A 218 13.37 3.47 4.78
N VAL A 219 13.91 2.30 5.16
CA VAL A 219 13.88 1.82 6.56
C VAL A 219 14.62 2.77 7.50
N LEU A 220 15.80 3.29 7.10
CA LEU A 220 16.57 4.21 7.92
C LEU A 220 15.86 5.55 8.12
N LEU A 221 15.30 6.13 7.05
CA LEU A 221 14.54 7.36 7.12
C LEU A 221 13.29 7.21 8.00
N LEU A 222 12.53 6.12 7.82
CA LEU A 222 11.34 5.84 8.63
C LEU A 222 11.67 5.63 10.12
N ARG A 223 12.82 5.03 10.44
CA ARG A 223 13.30 4.91 11.82
C ARG A 223 13.71 6.26 12.41
N ARG A 224 14.43 7.08 11.65
CA ARG A 224 14.87 8.42 12.11
C ARG A 224 13.69 9.32 12.41
N HIS A 225 12.67 9.29 11.56
CA HIS A 225 11.51 10.19 11.64
C HIS A 225 10.25 9.47 12.14
N GLU A 226 10.40 8.52 13.08
CA GLU A 226 9.26 7.76 13.60
C GLU A 226 8.20 8.63 14.27
N GLY A 227 8.61 9.72 14.93
CA GLY A 227 7.73 10.67 15.58
C GLY A 227 6.88 11.46 14.57
N ALA A 228 7.50 11.90 13.47
CA ALA A 228 6.79 12.57 12.37
C ALA A 228 5.77 11.61 11.74
N ARG A 229 6.19 10.38 11.42
CA ARG A 229 5.31 9.33 10.89
C ARG A 229 4.09 9.08 11.78
N ALA A 230 4.30 8.96 13.10
CA ALA A 230 3.22 8.71 14.04
C ALA A 230 2.20 9.86 14.10
N LYS A 231 2.67 11.12 14.08
CA LYS A 231 1.79 12.30 14.04
C LYS A 231 1.03 12.42 12.71
N ILE A 232 1.67 12.08 11.59
CA ILE A 232 1.00 12.01 10.28
C ILE A 232 -0.10 10.96 10.31
N ALA A 233 0.18 9.76 10.84
CA ALA A 233 -0.81 8.70 10.97
C ALA A 233 -2.02 9.16 11.82
N GLU A 234 -1.79 9.88 12.93
CA GLU A 234 -2.86 10.47 13.74
C GLU A 234 -3.67 11.50 12.95
N ALA A 235 -3.00 12.41 12.23
CA ALA A 235 -3.64 13.41 11.38
C ALA A 235 -4.48 12.78 10.26
N MET A 236 -3.97 11.72 9.63
CA MET A 236 -4.69 10.94 8.61
C MET A 236 -5.92 10.26 9.21
N THR A 237 -5.79 9.67 10.41
CA THR A 237 -6.92 9.06 11.14
C THR A 237 -8.04 10.07 11.40
N MET A 238 -7.68 11.33 11.69
CA MET A 238 -8.63 12.44 11.87
C MET A 238 -9.18 13.02 10.55
N GLY A 239 -8.73 12.52 9.40
CA GLY A 239 -9.13 13.02 8.08
C GLY A 239 -8.61 14.42 7.77
N LYS A 240 -7.47 14.83 8.33
CA LYS A 240 -6.89 16.17 8.09
C LYS A 240 -6.44 16.36 6.64
N SER A 241 -6.32 17.61 6.20
CA SER A 241 -5.88 17.90 4.82
C SER A 241 -4.41 17.49 4.58
N VAL A 242 -4.04 17.30 3.32
CA VAL A 242 -2.63 17.10 2.91
C VAL A 242 -1.72 18.22 3.42
N GLY A 243 -2.18 19.47 3.35
CA GLY A 243 -1.43 20.63 3.85
C GLY A 243 -1.16 20.55 5.35
N SER A 244 -2.13 20.07 6.14
CA SER A 244 -1.95 19.85 7.58
C SER A 244 -0.97 18.72 7.88
N CYS A 245 -0.92 17.68 7.05
CA CYS A 245 0.07 16.62 7.20
C CYS A 245 1.49 17.12 6.85
N ILE A 246 1.63 18.01 5.86
CA ILE A 246 2.91 18.65 5.52
C ILE A 246 3.37 19.56 6.65
N GLU A 247 2.48 20.39 7.20
CA GLU A 247 2.77 21.25 8.35
C GLU A 247 3.30 20.44 9.54
N ILE A 248 2.73 19.26 9.81
CA ILE A 248 3.23 18.35 10.85
C ILE A 248 4.66 17.88 10.58
N ILE A 249 5.02 17.64 9.31
CA ILE A 249 6.38 17.24 8.94
C ILE A 249 7.35 18.38 9.23
N GLU A 250 7.05 19.56 8.73
CA GLU A 250 7.87 20.78 8.90
C GLU A 250 8.03 21.15 10.38
N ASP A 251 6.98 20.99 11.20
CA ASP A 251 7.03 21.26 12.63
C ASP A 251 7.78 20.20 13.45
N THR A 252 7.97 19.00 12.89
CA THR A 252 8.53 17.85 13.62
C THR A 252 9.96 17.51 13.20
N ILE A 253 10.36 17.86 11.98
CA ILE A 253 11.69 17.60 11.44
C ILE A 253 12.47 18.91 11.47
N ASP A 254 13.52 18.97 12.27
CA ASP A 254 14.42 20.12 12.31
C ASP A 254 15.29 20.15 11.03
N GLU A 255 15.67 21.34 10.54
CA GLU A 255 16.45 21.51 9.30
C GLU A 255 17.79 20.73 9.36
N SER A 256 18.29 20.40 10.55
CA SER A 256 19.50 19.60 10.76
C SER A 256 19.36 18.08 10.54
N ASP A 257 18.12 17.58 10.44
CA ASP A 257 17.84 16.14 10.32
C ASP A 257 17.56 15.66 8.89
N ILE A 258 17.51 16.59 7.92
CA ILE A 258 17.29 16.38 6.47
C ILE A 258 18.61 16.12 5.75
#